data_AF-A0A0F4V1Z2-F1
#
_entry.id   AF-A0A0F4V1Z2-F1
#
_cell.length_a   1.000
_cell.length_b   1.000
_cell.length_c   1.000
_cell.angle_alpha   90.00
_cell.angle_beta   90.00
_cell.angle_gamma   90.00
#
_symmetry.space_group_name_H-M   'P 1'
#
loop_
_entity.id
_entity.type
_entity.pdbx_description
1 polymer ?
#
loop_
_entity_poly.entity_id
_entity_poly.type
_entity_poly.pdbx_seq_one_letter_code
_entity_poly.pdbx_strand_id
1 'polypeptide(L)' 'MPSVEDFRIQSHAFLIELDAATMGMMTLVSSKCVSGPEWEEATKRHHDAYEIWNAFLNVSTSSTELVTP' A
#
# COMPACT_ATOMS: atom_id res chain seq x y z
N MET A 1 -2.03 -12.59 -18.12
CA MET A 1 -2.39 -12.49 -16.69
C MET A 1 -1.12 -12.72 -15.88
N PRO A 2 -0.83 -11.93 -14.85
CA PRO A 2 0.23 -12.29 -13.90
C PRO A 2 -0.08 -13.68 -13.33
N SER A 3 0.94 -14.49 -13.10
CA SER A 3 0.76 -15.79 -12.45
C SER A 3 0.26 -15.58 -11.01
N VAL A 4 -0.36 -16.59 -10.41
CA VAL A 4 -0.74 -16.54 -8.97
C VAL A 4 0.49 -16.21 -8.10
N GLU A 5 1.68 -16.67 -8.50
CA GLU A 5 2.93 -16.31 -7.82
C GLU A 5 3.33 -14.84 -8.01
N ASP A 6 3.20 -14.28 -9.22
CA ASP A 6 3.43 -12.85 -9.45
C ASP A 6 2.49 -11.99 -8.59
N PHE A 7 1.21 -12.38 -8.52
CA PHE A 7 0.25 -11.69 -7.66
C PHE A 7 0.66 -11.73 -6.18
N ARG A 8 1.07 -12.90 -5.68
CA ARG A 8 1.52 -13.09 -4.30
C ARG A 8 2.77 -12.26 -3.99
N ILE A 9 3.78 -12.32 -4.87
CA ILE A 9 5.05 -11.59 -4.69
C ILE A 9 4.78 -10.08 -4.70
N GLN A 10 4.02 -9.60 -5.67
CA GLN A 10 3.73 -8.18 -5.81
C GLN A 10 2.86 -7.65 -4.66
N SER A 11 1.86 -8.43 -4.22
CA SER A 11 1.05 -8.10 -3.03
C SER A 11 1.92 -7.98 -1.80
N HIS A 12 2.82 -8.95 -1.58
CA HIS A 12 3.72 -8.93 -0.43
C HIS A 12 4.63 -7.68 -0.44
N ALA A 13 5.15 -7.30 -1.60
CA ALA A 13 5.95 -6.08 -1.74
C ALA A 13 5.16 -4.81 -1.37
N PHE A 14 3.92 -4.68 -1.86
CA PHE A 14 3.07 -3.53 -1.52
C PHE A 14 2.69 -3.49 -0.03
N LEU A 15 2.38 -4.64 0.57
CA LEU A 15 2.07 -4.73 1.99
C LEU A 15 3.27 -4.38 2.88
N ILE A 16 4.49 -4.77 2.49
CA ILE A 16 5.72 -4.36 3.20
C ILE A 16 5.90 -2.84 3.15
N GLU A 17 5.72 -2.22 1.98
CA GLU A 17 5.88 -0.77 1.85
C GLU A 17 4.84 0.00 2.69
N LEU A 18 3.58 -0.48 2.70
CA LEU A 18 2.52 0.11 3.51
C LEU A 18 2.81 -0.03 5.02
N ASP A 19 3.31 -1.20 5.45
CA ASP A 19 3.74 -1.42 6.84
C ASP A 19 4.90 -0.49 7.23
N ALA A 20 5.92 -0.36 6.37
CA ALA A 20 7.04 0.54 6.59
C ALA A 20 6.59 2.02 6.71
N ALA A 21 5.67 2.46 5.84
CA ALA A 21 5.09 3.80 5.92
C ALA A 21 4.29 4.00 7.22
N THR A 22 3.51 2.99 7.63
CA THR A 22 2.75 2.99 8.89
C THR A 22 3.67 3.07 10.10
N MET A 23 4.77 2.29 10.12
CA MET A 23 5.79 2.34 11.17
C MET A 23 6.44 3.72 11.27
N GLY A 24 6.68 4.39 10.14
CA GLY A 24 7.18 5.76 10.08
C GLY A 24 6.23 6.74 10.80
N MET A 25 4.94 6.66 10.49
CA MET A 25 3.92 7.48 11.17
C MET A 25 3.83 7.15 12.67
N MET A 26 3.86 5.88 13.06
CA MET A 26 3.85 5.47 14.48
C MET A 26 5.04 6.04 15.25
N THR A 27 6.22 6.09 14.63
CA THR A 27 7.44 6.67 15.22
C THR A 27 7.26 8.17 15.49
N LEU A 28 6.68 8.90 14.53
CA LEU A 28 6.38 10.32 14.67
C LEU A 28 5.31 10.57 15.74
N VAL A 29 4.25 9.77 15.78
CA VAL A 29 3.21 9.82 16.82
C VAL A 29 3.82 9.61 18.21
N SER A 30 4.69 8.61 18.37
CA SER A 30 5.41 8.33 19.63
C SER A 30 6.25 9.53 20.08
N SER A 31 6.87 10.23 19.12
CA SER A 31 7.66 11.44 19.35
C SER A 31 6.84 12.72 19.49
N LYS A 32 5.49 12.64 19.42
CA LYS A 32 4.54 13.78 19.37
C LYS A 32 4.74 14.72 18.18
N CYS A 33 5.39 14.25 17.12
CA CYS A 33 5.58 14.97 15.86
C CYS A 33 4.44 14.66 14.88
N VAL A 34 3.22 15.11 15.20
CA VAL A 34 1.99 14.82 14.43
C VAL A 34 1.52 16.00 13.57
N SER A 35 2.44 16.90 13.23
CA SER A 35 2.20 18.09 12.43
C SER A 35 3.49 18.60 11.81
N GLY A 36 3.40 19.39 10.74
CA GLY A 36 4.56 19.95 10.05
C GLY A 36 5.14 19.00 9.00
N PRO A 37 6.26 19.38 8.36
CA PRO A 37 6.73 18.77 7.12
C PRO A 37 7.03 17.27 7.26
N GLU A 38 7.65 16.83 8.36
CA GLU A 38 7.96 15.42 8.59
C GLU A 38 6.70 14.55 8.68
N TRP A 39 5.64 15.08 9.30
CA TRP A 39 4.35 14.40 9.38
C TRP A 39 3.64 14.40 8.02
N GLU A 40 3.68 15.51 7.29
CA GLU A 40 3.10 15.62 5.95
C GLU A 40 3.79 14.66 4.95
N GLU A 41 5.10 14.51 5.02
CA GLU A 41 5.85 13.55 4.20
C GLU A 41 5.51 12.10 4.55
N ALA A 42 5.44 11.77 5.85
CA ALA A 42 5.08 10.42 6.29
C ALA A 42 3.63 10.05 5.93
N THR A 43 2.69 10.97 6.12
CA THR A 43 1.28 10.78 5.75
C THR A 43 1.11 10.65 4.23
N LYS A 44 1.82 11.47 3.45
CA LYS A 44 1.84 11.35 1.99
C LYS A 44 2.40 10.00 1.54
N ARG A 45 3.52 9.55 2.10
CA ARG A 45 4.09 8.23 1.77
C ARG A 45 3.10 7.10 2.07
N HIS A 46 2.45 7.14 3.22
CA HIS A 46 1.43 6.15 3.58
C HIS A 46 0.23 6.19 2.61
N HIS A 47 -0.25 7.38 2.27
CA HIS A 47 -1.32 7.56 1.30
C HIS A 47 -0.96 6.98 -0.06
N ASP A 48 0.20 7.35 -0.61
CA ASP A 48 0.66 6.87 -1.92
C ASP A 48 0.82 5.34 -1.92
N ALA A 49 1.39 4.75 -0.86
CA ALA A 49 1.51 3.30 -0.72
C ALA A 49 0.14 2.59 -0.70
N TYR A 50 -0.84 3.17 0.01
CA TYR A 50 -2.20 2.67 0.04
C TYR A 50 -2.89 2.76 -1.34
N GLU A 51 -2.75 3.90 -2.04
CA GLU A 51 -3.33 4.08 -3.37
C GLU A 51 -2.77 3.08 -4.38
N ILE A 52 -1.45 2.86 -4.37
CA ILE A 52 -0.79 1.89 -5.26
C ILE A 52 -1.29 0.47 -4.96
N TRP A 53 -1.37 0.09 -3.68
CA TRP A 53 -1.90 -1.21 -3.28
C TRP A 53 -3.36 -1.40 -3.72
N ASN A 54 -4.19 -0.39 -3.48
CA ASN A 54 -5.59 -0.41 -3.85
C ASN A 54 -5.77 -0.48 -5.39
N ALA A 55 -4.97 0.26 -6.16
CA ALA A 55 -5.00 0.19 -7.61
C ALA A 55 -4.65 -1.22 -8.12
N PHE A 56 -3.65 -1.88 -7.52
CA PHE A 56 -3.28 -3.24 -7.85
C PHE A 56 -4.40 -4.26 -7.55
N LEU A 57 -5.06 -4.12 -6.40
CA LEU A 57 -6.24 -4.94 -6.07
C LEU A 57 -7.37 -4.75 -7.07
N ASN A 58 -7.65 -3.51 -7.48
CA ASN A 58 -8.73 -3.23 -8.43
C ASN A 58 -8.40 -3.69 -9.87
N VAL A 59 -7.12 -3.75 -10.24
CA VAL A 59 -6.69 -4.35 -11.52
C VAL A 59 -6.90 -5.87 -11.53
N SER A 60 -6.72 -6.52 -10.38
CA SER A 60 -6.84 -7.97 -10.22
C SER A 60 -8.30 -8.42 -10.06
N THR A 61 -9.16 -7.62 -9.42
CA THR A 61 -10.61 -7.87 -9.38
C THR A 61 -11.25 -7.74 -10.77
N SER A 62 -10.88 -6.70 -11.53
CA SER A 62 -11.39 -6.47 -12.90
C SER A 62 -11.01 -7.59 -13.88
N SER A 63 -9.91 -8.32 -13.61
CA SER A 63 -9.49 -9.46 -14.44
C SER A 63 -10.22 -10.77 -14.09
N THR A 64 -10.96 -10.81 -12.98
CA THR A 64 -11.62 -12.03 -12.46
C THR A 64 -13.08 -12.16 -12.97
N GLU A 65 -13.69 -11.08 -13.48
CA GLU A 65 -15.07 -11.11 -13.98
C GLU A 65 -15.25 -11.78 -15.36
N LEU A 66 -14.19 -12.11 -16.09
CA LEU A 66 -14.28 -12.71 -17.44
C LEU A 66 -14.32 -14.25 -17.47
N VAL A 67 -14.48 -14.91 -16.32
CA VAL A 67 -14.68 -16.38 -16.27
C VAL A 67 -15.96 -16.73 -15.52
N THR A 68 -17.09 -16.71 -16.22
CA THR A 68 -18.25 -17.54 -15.85
C THR A 68 -18.85 -18.19 -17.10
N PRO A 69 -19.22 -19.49 -17.03
CA PRO A 69 -19.69 -20.30 -18.16
C PRO A 69 -21.10 -19.94 -18.65
#